data_AF-A0A3A5SG34-F1
#
_entry.id   AF-A0A3A5SG34-F1
#
_cell.length_a   1.000
_cell.length_b   1.000
_cell.length_c   1.000
_cell.angle_alpha   90.00
_cell.angle_beta   90.00
_cell.angle_gamma   90.00
#
_symmetry.space_group_name_H-M   'P 1'
#
loop_
_entity.id
_entity.type
_entity.pdbx_description
1 polymer ?
#
loop_
_entity_poly.entity_id
_entity_poly.type
_entity_poly.pdbx_seq_one_letter_code
_entity_poly.pdbx_strand_id
1 'polypeptide(L)'
;MNWNKFLPCILLTTVLGACSGKGEQTNVEPAALCLTDSLLRIVSVDTVHVQEVIDELTLNGRVTFNENQVAHVYPMFGGTVTELKAEIGDFVRKGDVLAVIRSGEVADYEKQLKEAEQQLLLARRNMDATQDMYASGMASDKDVLQAKQELISAEAEERRIKDVFSIYNFSGNAYYQLKSPVSGFIVEKQISRDMQLRPDQSEELFTISGLSDVWVMADVYESDISKVSEGASVRISTLAYPDKMFAGTIDKVYHLLNSESKTMNVRIKLKNEEYLLKPGMFTNVSVKCKADGTSMPRIDAHALVFEGGKNYVVVVEPDQRLQVKEVDVYKQLSKECYIRSGLSEGDRVLNNNVLLVYNALNAD
;
A
#
# COMPACT_ATOMS: atom_id res chain seq x y z
N MET A 1 66.11 -67.01 30.68
CA MET A 1 66.97 -65.86 31.07
C MET A 1 66.37 -65.28 32.35
N ASN A 2 66.66 -65.88 33.51
CA ASN A 2 67.86 -65.66 34.34
C ASN A 2 67.98 -64.15 34.70
N TRP A 3 68.02 -63.69 35.95
CA TRP A 3 68.29 -64.37 37.23
C TRP A 3 68.09 -63.37 38.41
N ASN A 4 67.59 -63.88 39.56
CA ASN A 4 67.88 -63.57 40.98
C ASN A 4 68.10 -62.12 41.49
N LYS A 5 67.32 -61.64 42.48
CA LYS A 5 67.33 -61.91 43.95
C LYS A 5 68.52 -61.29 44.69
N PHE A 6 68.25 -60.40 45.67
CA PHE A 6 68.76 -60.50 47.06
C PHE A 6 67.95 -59.61 48.04
N LEU A 7 67.49 -60.24 49.13
CA LEU A 7 66.98 -59.73 50.42
C LEU A 7 68.18 -59.28 51.31
N PRO A 8 68.08 -58.82 52.60
CA PRO A 8 66.92 -58.47 53.45
C PRO A 8 67.06 -57.23 54.39
N CYS A 9 65.94 -56.92 55.07
CA CYS A 9 65.71 -56.38 56.44
C CYS A 9 66.83 -55.66 57.23
N ILE A 10 66.46 -54.51 57.84
CA ILE A 10 66.62 -54.20 59.28
C ILE A 10 65.62 -53.10 59.69
N LEU A 11 64.93 -53.33 60.80
CA LEU A 11 64.06 -52.40 61.54
C LEU A 11 64.85 -51.18 62.07
N LEU A 12 64.22 -50.00 62.15
CA LEU A 12 64.18 -49.20 63.39
C LEU A 12 63.08 -48.13 63.35
N THR A 13 62.57 -47.85 64.54
CA THR A 13 61.31 -47.20 64.94
C THR A 13 61.34 -45.68 65.10
N THR A 14 60.15 -45.08 65.28
CA THR A 14 59.80 -43.75 65.90
C THR A 14 59.80 -42.55 64.92
N VAL A 15 58.91 -41.53 64.95
CA VAL A 15 57.99 -40.92 65.95
C VAL A 15 56.78 -40.30 65.23
N LEU A 16 55.67 -40.20 65.95
CA LEU A 16 54.45 -39.42 65.71
C LEU A 16 54.66 -38.00 65.12
N GLY A 17 53.74 -37.61 64.24
CA GLY A 17 53.57 -36.24 63.76
C GLY A 17 52.19 -36.04 63.16
N ALA A 18 51.20 -35.88 64.03
CA ALA A 18 49.84 -35.53 63.70
C ALA A 18 49.76 -34.07 63.24
N CYS A 19 49.13 -33.82 62.09
CA CYS A 19 48.37 -32.59 61.83
C CYS A 19 47.24 -32.91 60.84
N SER A 20 46.09 -33.23 61.44
CA SER A 20 44.79 -33.25 60.79
C SER A 20 44.40 -31.81 60.42
N GLY A 21 44.58 -31.45 59.15
CA GLY A 21 43.92 -30.28 58.57
C GLY A 21 42.49 -30.67 58.21
N LYS A 22 41.55 -30.44 59.13
CA LYS A 22 40.11 -30.43 58.83
C LYS A 22 39.89 -29.39 57.74
N GLY A 23 39.64 -29.86 56.52
CA GLY A 23 39.05 -29.06 55.46
C GLY A 23 37.63 -28.72 55.88
N GLU A 24 37.48 -27.56 56.51
CA GLU A 24 36.18 -26.94 56.75
C GLU A 24 35.72 -26.41 55.40
N GLN A 25 34.92 -27.23 54.70
CA GLN A 25 34.12 -26.78 53.57
C GLN A 25 33.12 -25.78 54.12
N THR A 26 33.48 -24.49 54.10
CA THR A 26 32.50 -23.42 54.14
C THR A 26 31.61 -23.59 52.92
N ASN A 27 30.41 -24.11 53.17
CA ASN A 27 29.29 -24.10 52.25
C ASN A 27 28.99 -22.63 51.95
N VAL A 28 29.59 -22.09 50.88
CA VAL A 28 29.24 -20.76 50.37
C VAL A 28 27.89 -20.93 49.72
N GLU A 29 26.83 -20.53 50.42
CA GLU A 29 25.54 -20.28 49.76
C GLU A 29 25.81 -19.41 48.51
N PRO A 30 25.26 -19.74 47.34
CA PRO A 30 25.50 -18.97 46.13
C PRO A 30 25.15 -17.51 46.42
N ALA A 31 26.16 -16.64 46.34
CA ALA A 31 26.02 -15.23 46.66
C ALA A 31 24.93 -14.66 45.75
N ALA A 32 23.79 -14.28 46.32
CA ALA A 32 22.70 -13.68 45.57
C ALA A 32 23.25 -12.47 44.80
N LEU A 33 23.19 -12.52 43.47
CA LEU A 33 23.71 -11.45 42.63
C LEU A 33 22.86 -10.19 42.85
N CYS A 34 23.47 -9.14 43.40
CA CYS A 34 22.81 -7.87 43.62
C CYS A 34 23.07 -6.89 42.47
N LEU A 35 22.11 -6.01 42.23
CA LEU A 35 22.21 -4.89 41.30
C LEU A 35 23.16 -3.83 41.86
N THR A 36 24.46 -3.97 41.60
CA THR A 36 25.49 -3.01 42.03
C THR A 36 25.57 -1.80 41.10
N ASP A 37 26.16 -0.69 41.59
CA ASP A 37 26.43 0.52 40.79
C ASP A 37 27.25 0.25 39.53
N SER A 38 28.07 -0.80 39.54
CA SER A 38 28.85 -1.23 38.36
C SER A 38 27.98 -1.95 37.33
N LEU A 39 27.02 -2.76 37.78
CA LEU A 39 26.05 -3.45 36.91
C LEU A 39 25.08 -2.45 36.27
N LEU A 40 24.63 -1.44 37.02
CA LEU A 40 23.76 -0.36 36.55
C LEU A 40 24.34 0.48 35.40
N ARG A 41 25.65 0.38 35.12
CA ARG A 41 26.27 1.05 33.96
C ARG A 41 26.05 0.29 32.65
N ILE A 42 25.69 -0.99 32.72
CA ILE A 42 25.55 -1.88 31.56
C ILE A 42 24.14 -2.46 31.42
N VAL A 43 23.32 -2.44 32.47
CA VAL A 43 21.91 -2.83 32.42
C VAL A 43 20.99 -1.63 32.69
N SER A 44 19.79 -1.67 32.11
CA SER A 44 18.71 -0.76 32.43
C SER A 44 17.60 -1.52 33.16
N VAL A 45 16.92 -0.84 34.07
CA VAL A 45 15.75 -1.36 34.77
C VAL A 45 14.52 -0.64 34.21
N ASP A 46 13.53 -1.40 33.79
CA ASP A 46 12.21 -0.90 33.42
C ASP A 46 11.18 -1.32 34.47
N THR A 47 10.09 -0.57 34.57
CA THR A 47 8.99 -0.87 35.51
C THR A 47 7.81 -1.44 34.73
N VAL A 48 7.28 -2.54 35.23
CA VAL A 48 6.13 -3.21 34.62
C VAL A 48 4.91 -2.33 34.80
N HIS A 49 4.29 -1.96 33.68
CA HIS A 49 3.04 -1.20 33.66
C HIS A 49 1.93 -2.07 33.08
N VAL A 50 0.74 -1.98 33.66
CA VAL A 50 -0.44 -2.62 33.07
C VAL A 50 -0.92 -1.74 31.92
N GLN A 51 -1.01 -2.34 30.73
CA GLN A 51 -1.53 -1.68 29.54
C GLN A 51 -2.55 -2.58 28.86
N GLU A 52 -3.48 -1.94 28.15
CA GLU A 52 -4.43 -2.64 27.31
C GLU A 52 -3.68 -3.38 26.20
N VAL A 53 -4.00 -4.66 26.00
CA VAL A 53 -3.31 -5.51 25.04
C VAL A 53 -3.60 -4.99 23.63
N ILE A 54 -2.55 -4.48 22.98
CA ILE A 54 -2.64 -4.09 21.58
C ILE A 54 -2.59 -5.36 20.74
N ASP A 55 -3.61 -5.57 19.92
CA ASP A 55 -3.59 -6.58 18.88
C ASP A 55 -3.22 -5.94 17.53
N GLU A 56 -2.15 -6.45 16.92
CA GLU A 56 -1.73 -6.06 15.58
C GLU A 56 -1.78 -7.29 14.67
N LEU A 57 -2.42 -7.13 13.53
CA LEU A 57 -2.48 -8.12 12.48
C LEU A 57 -1.66 -7.62 11.29
N THR A 58 -0.67 -8.41 10.87
CA THR A 58 0.10 -8.10 9.66
C THR A 58 -0.54 -8.79 8.47
N LEU A 59 -0.86 -8.02 7.45
CA LEU A 59 -1.43 -8.48 6.20
C LEU A 59 -0.47 -8.19 5.05
N ASN A 60 -0.53 -9.04 4.04
CA ASN A 60 0.12 -8.78 2.77
C ASN A 60 -0.83 -7.97 1.89
N GLY A 61 -0.30 -6.98 1.20
CA GLY A 61 -1.09 -6.18 0.28
C GLY A 61 -0.32 -5.77 -0.97
N ARG A 62 -1.05 -5.11 -1.85
CA ARG A 62 -0.54 -4.58 -3.11
C ARG A 62 -1.09 -3.18 -3.34
N VAL A 63 -0.22 -2.27 -3.79
CA VAL A 63 -0.65 -0.97 -4.29
C VAL A 63 -1.40 -1.18 -5.60
N THR A 64 -2.60 -0.62 -5.72
CA THR A 64 -3.40 -0.60 -6.95
C THR A 64 -3.75 0.83 -7.33
N PHE A 65 -4.16 1.01 -8.57
CA PHE A 65 -4.74 2.28 -9.00
C PHE A 65 -5.99 2.59 -8.18
N ASN A 66 -6.27 3.87 -8.02
CA ASN A 66 -7.60 4.31 -7.64
C ASN A 66 -8.52 4.12 -8.84
N GLU A 67 -9.32 3.05 -8.85
CA GLU A 67 -10.19 2.72 -9.99
C GLU A 67 -11.18 3.86 -10.31
N ASN A 68 -11.52 4.71 -9.33
CA ASN A 68 -12.36 5.88 -9.56
C ASN A 68 -11.64 7.01 -10.34
N GLN A 69 -10.33 6.92 -10.52
CA GLN A 69 -9.49 7.87 -11.26
C GLN A 69 -8.79 7.21 -12.46
N VAL A 70 -9.25 6.03 -12.88
CA VAL A 70 -8.81 5.39 -14.12
C VAL A 70 -9.74 5.83 -15.25
N ALA A 71 -9.15 6.26 -16.37
CA ALA A 71 -9.87 6.55 -17.59
C ALA A 71 -9.37 5.64 -18.71
N HIS A 72 -10.30 4.91 -19.31
CA HIS A 72 -10.07 4.10 -20.50
C HIS A 72 -10.40 4.94 -21.73
N VAL A 73 -9.46 5.03 -22.67
CA VAL A 73 -9.56 5.86 -23.86
C VAL A 73 -9.75 4.97 -25.07
N TYR A 74 -10.91 5.08 -25.72
CA TYR A 74 -11.31 4.30 -26.90
C TYR A 74 -11.18 5.11 -28.18
N PRO A 75 -11.04 4.47 -29.36
CA PRO A 75 -11.17 5.17 -30.63
C PRO A 75 -12.61 5.65 -30.80
N MET A 76 -12.79 6.90 -31.23
CA MET A 76 -14.12 7.44 -31.54
C MET A 76 -14.56 7.08 -32.97
N PHE A 77 -13.59 6.98 -33.88
CA PHE A 77 -13.81 6.66 -35.29
C PHE A 77 -12.70 5.73 -35.79
N GLY A 78 -13.02 4.88 -36.76
CA GLY A 78 -12.00 4.10 -37.46
C GLY A 78 -11.05 4.99 -38.25
N GLY A 79 -9.87 4.49 -38.60
CA GLY A 79 -8.87 5.26 -39.34
C GLY A 79 -7.47 4.69 -39.28
N THR A 80 -6.48 5.53 -39.59
CA THR A 80 -5.06 5.20 -39.49
C THR A 80 -4.37 6.16 -38.55
N VAL A 81 -3.59 5.62 -37.60
CA VAL A 81 -2.82 6.40 -36.63
C VAL A 81 -1.61 7.02 -37.33
N THR A 82 -1.59 8.34 -37.43
CA THR A 82 -0.53 9.07 -38.15
C THR A 82 0.55 9.61 -37.22
N GLU A 83 0.17 10.04 -36.03
CA GLU A 83 1.10 10.49 -35.00
C GLU A 83 0.74 9.85 -33.66
N LEU A 84 1.77 9.47 -32.91
CA LEU A 84 1.69 9.02 -31.54
C LEU A 84 2.55 9.97 -30.71
N LYS A 85 1.95 10.60 -29.70
CA LYS A 85 2.56 11.66 -28.89
C LYS A 85 2.78 11.29 -27.43
N ALA A 86 2.30 10.13 -27.02
CA ALA A 86 2.35 9.69 -25.63
C ALA A 86 2.74 8.22 -25.52
N GLU A 87 3.59 7.92 -24.54
CA GLU A 87 4.14 6.60 -24.27
C GLU A 87 3.75 6.08 -22.88
N ILE A 88 3.90 4.77 -22.67
CA ILE A 88 3.65 4.17 -21.34
C ILE A 88 4.63 4.79 -20.34
N GLY A 89 4.10 5.23 -19.20
CA GLY A 89 4.84 5.88 -18.12
C GLY A 89 4.89 7.41 -18.22
N ASP A 90 4.46 8.00 -19.34
CA ASP A 90 4.38 9.46 -19.45
C ASP A 90 3.25 10.02 -18.58
N PHE A 91 3.48 11.20 -18.02
CA PHE A 91 2.44 11.99 -17.38
C PHE A 91 1.76 12.89 -18.41
N VAL A 92 0.44 12.79 -18.51
CA VAL A 92 -0.40 13.61 -19.38
C VAL A 92 -1.41 14.41 -18.58
N ARG A 93 -1.71 15.62 -19.05
CA ARG A 93 -2.77 16.46 -18.50
C ARG A 93 -4.06 16.25 -19.27
N LYS A 94 -5.19 16.52 -18.62
CA LYS A 94 -6.50 16.56 -19.28
C LYS A 94 -6.44 17.50 -20.49
N GLY A 95 -6.80 16.98 -21.65
CA GLY A 95 -6.81 17.68 -22.94
C GLY A 95 -5.53 17.51 -23.77
N ASP A 96 -4.46 16.93 -23.22
CA ASP A 96 -3.25 16.65 -23.98
C ASP A 96 -3.54 15.67 -25.11
N VAL A 97 -2.91 15.89 -26.28
CA VAL A 97 -3.08 15.04 -27.46
C VAL A 97 -2.21 13.80 -27.31
N LEU A 98 -2.85 12.64 -27.31
CA LEU A 98 -2.20 11.32 -27.20
C LEU A 98 -1.82 10.77 -28.57
N ALA A 99 -2.72 10.90 -29.54
CA ALA A 99 -2.54 10.43 -30.91
C ALA A 99 -3.32 11.29 -31.92
N VAL A 100 -2.88 11.26 -33.18
CA VAL A 100 -3.58 11.90 -34.31
C VAL A 100 -3.98 10.83 -35.31
N ILE A 101 -5.27 10.74 -35.60
CA ILE A 101 -5.85 9.67 -36.43
C ILE A 101 -6.49 10.29 -37.66
N ARG A 102 -6.18 9.74 -38.84
CA ARG A 102 -6.83 10.09 -40.10
C ARG A 102 -7.99 9.14 -40.36
N SER A 103 -9.20 9.66 -40.53
CA SER A 103 -10.43 8.87 -40.58
C SER A 103 -11.28 9.21 -41.80
N GLY A 104 -11.80 8.18 -42.47
CA GLY A 104 -12.77 8.34 -43.55
C GLY A 104 -14.10 8.93 -43.06
N GLU A 105 -14.55 8.52 -41.87
CA GLU A 105 -15.79 9.02 -41.27
C GLU A 105 -15.69 10.52 -40.95
N VAL A 106 -14.53 10.97 -40.47
CA VAL A 106 -14.27 12.40 -40.25
C VAL A 106 -14.24 13.17 -41.57
N ALA A 107 -13.73 12.56 -42.65
CA ALA A 107 -13.80 13.14 -44.00
C ALA A 107 -15.25 13.32 -44.48
N ASP A 108 -16.12 12.36 -44.19
CA ASP A 108 -17.53 12.42 -44.55
C ASP A 108 -18.28 13.51 -43.76
N TYR A 109 -17.98 13.69 -42.47
CA TYR A 109 -18.51 14.82 -41.69
C TYR A 109 -18.01 16.16 -42.22
N GLU A 110 -16.74 16.25 -42.64
CA GLU A 110 -16.20 17.46 -43.27
C GLU A 110 -16.88 17.79 -44.59
N LYS A 111 -17.19 16.77 -45.40
CA LYS A 111 -17.99 16.93 -46.62
C LYS A 111 -19.39 17.45 -46.28
N GLN A 112 -20.07 16.86 -45.30
CA GLN A 112 -21.41 17.29 -44.87
C GLN A 112 -21.42 18.74 -44.36
N LEU A 113 -20.38 19.15 -43.61
CA LEU A 113 -20.26 20.53 -43.16
C LEU A 113 -20.19 21.51 -44.34
N LYS A 114 -19.35 21.20 -45.34
CA LYS A 114 -19.23 22.02 -46.55
C LYS A 114 -20.54 22.08 -47.32
N GLU A 115 -21.26 20.96 -47.45
CA GLU A 115 -22.57 20.93 -48.10
C GLU A 115 -23.61 21.77 -47.34
N ALA A 116 -23.66 21.66 -46.01
CA ALA A 116 -24.56 22.45 -45.17
C ALA A 116 -24.26 23.95 -45.25
N GLU A 117 -22.98 24.35 -45.26
CA GLU A 117 -22.57 25.75 -45.42
C GLU A 117 -22.99 26.32 -46.79
N GLN A 118 -22.82 25.55 -47.87
CA GLN A 118 -23.29 25.97 -49.20
C GLN A 118 -24.80 26.08 -49.26
N GLN A 119 -25.54 25.13 -48.68
CA GLN A 119 -27.00 25.16 -48.64
C GLN A 119 -27.52 26.35 -47.84
N LEU A 120 -26.89 26.66 -46.70
CA LEU A 120 -27.20 27.84 -45.90
C LEU A 120 -26.95 29.13 -46.69
N LEU A 121 -25.82 29.22 -47.40
CA LEU A 121 -25.53 30.36 -48.25
C LEU A 121 -26.59 30.56 -49.33
N LEU A 122 -27.00 29.49 -50.01
CA LEU A 122 -28.05 29.54 -51.05
C LEU A 122 -29.40 29.95 -50.47
N ALA A 123 -29.82 29.33 -49.35
CA ALA A 123 -31.09 29.63 -48.70
C ALA A 123 -31.15 31.09 -48.20
N ARG A 124 -30.02 31.62 -47.69
CA ARG A 124 -29.92 33.01 -47.28
C ARG A 124 -30.04 33.96 -48.46
N ARG A 125 -29.36 33.69 -49.57
CA ARG A 125 -29.50 34.49 -50.80
C ARG A 125 -30.91 34.44 -51.37
N ASN A 126 -31.57 33.28 -51.33
CA ASN A 126 -32.95 33.14 -51.76
C ASN A 126 -33.91 33.94 -50.88
N MET A 127 -33.73 33.90 -49.56
CA MET A 127 -34.51 34.70 -48.61
C MET A 127 -34.32 36.20 -48.85
N ASP A 128 -33.07 36.66 -49.00
CA ASP A 128 -32.77 38.08 -49.28
C ASP A 128 -33.43 38.54 -50.60
N ALA A 129 -33.27 37.76 -51.68
CA ALA A 129 -33.89 38.07 -52.97
C ALA A 129 -35.43 38.06 -52.91
N THR A 130 -36.02 37.10 -52.19
CA THR A 130 -37.47 37.01 -52.02
C THR A 130 -38.02 38.16 -51.19
N GLN A 131 -37.27 38.61 -50.18
CA GLN A 131 -37.61 39.77 -49.36
C GLN A 131 -37.59 41.06 -50.19
N ASP A 132 -36.61 41.24 -51.07
CA ASP A 132 -36.53 42.38 -51.99
C ASP A 132 -37.69 42.34 -53.01
N MET A 133 -38.00 41.17 -53.57
CA MET A 133 -39.15 40.99 -54.46
C MET A 133 -40.47 41.29 -53.75
N TYR A 134 -40.64 40.87 -52.50
CA TYR A 134 -41.82 41.20 -51.70
C TYR A 134 -41.94 42.71 -51.46
N ALA A 135 -40.84 43.39 -51.10
CA ALA A 135 -40.82 44.84 -50.88
C ALA A 135 -41.18 45.64 -52.15
N SER A 136 -40.87 45.11 -53.33
CA SER A 136 -41.26 45.67 -54.63
C SER A 136 -42.64 45.24 -55.13
N GLY A 137 -43.37 44.39 -54.39
CA GLY A 137 -44.70 43.88 -54.74
C GLY A 137 -44.71 42.72 -55.74
N MET A 138 -43.56 42.10 -56.02
CA MET A 138 -43.40 40.99 -56.98
C MET A 138 -43.53 39.59 -56.36
N ALA A 139 -43.40 39.45 -55.04
CA ALA A 139 -43.55 38.16 -54.32
C ALA A 139 -44.69 38.21 -53.30
N SER A 140 -45.27 37.06 -52.97
CA SER A 140 -46.35 36.92 -51.99
C SER A 140 -45.83 36.63 -50.57
N ASP A 141 -46.67 36.85 -49.54
CA ASP A 141 -46.35 36.45 -48.15
C ASP A 141 -46.00 34.95 -48.04
N LYS A 142 -46.65 34.11 -48.85
CA LYS A 142 -46.38 32.67 -48.90
C LYS A 142 -44.96 32.37 -49.37
N ASP A 143 -44.47 33.11 -50.36
CA ASP A 143 -43.12 32.92 -50.91
C ASP A 143 -42.07 33.31 -49.87
N VAL A 144 -42.29 34.41 -49.14
CA VAL A 144 -41.42 34.84 -48.03
C VAL A 144 -41.43 33.81 -46.90
N LEU A 145 -42.60 33.29 -46.52
CA LEU A 145 -42.70 32.25 -45.50
C LEU A 145 -41.98 30.96 -45.91
N GLN A 146 -42.05 30.57 -47.18
CA GLN A 146 -41.34 29.42 -47.71
C GLN A 146 -39.81 29.63 -47.68
N ALA A 147 -39.32 30.75 -48.21
CA ALA A 147 -37.89 31.06 -48.21
C ALA A 147 -37.32 31.16 -46.78
N LYS A 148 -38.10 31.70 -45.84
CA LYS A 148 -37.76 31.74 -44.42
C LYS A 148 -37.66 30.34 -43.82
N GLN A 149 -38.60 29.45 -44.14
CA GLN A 149 -38.57 28.07 -43.66
C GLN A 149 -37.36 27.30 -44.20
N GLU A 150 -37.01 27.49 -45.48
CA GLU A 150 -35.81 26.91 -46.09
C GLU A 150 -34.54 27.42 -45.41
N LEU A 151 -34.45 28.73 -45.12
CA LEU A 151 -33.33 29.32 -44.38
C LEU A 151 -33.20 28.73 -42.98
N ILE A 152 -34.31 28.67 -42.21
CA ILE A 152 -34.31 28.08 -40.86
C ILE A 152 -33.86 26.62 -40.90
N SER A 153 -34.32 25.85 -41.89
CA SER A 153 -33.91 24.46 -42.06
C SER A 153 -32.42 24.33 -42.34
N ALA A 154 -31.86 25.18 -43.20
CA ALA A 154 -30.44 25.17 -43.52
C ALA A 154 -29.57 25.62 -42.33
N GLU A 155 -30.02 26.61 -41.56
CA GLU A 155 -29.36 27.05 -40.33
C GLU A 155 -29.36 25.94 -39.26
N ALA A 156 -30.47 25.21 -39.14
CA ALA A 156 -30.56 24.09 -38.21
C ALA A 156 -29.61 22.94 -38.57
N GLU A 157 -29.49 22.62 -39.86
CA GLU A 157 -28.59 21.55 -40.32
C GLU A 157 -27.11 21.92 -40.19
N GLU A 158 -26.74 23.15 -40.52
CA GLU A 158 -25.37 23.64 -40.32
C GLU A 158 -24.97 23.61 -38.84
N ARG A 159 -25.87 24.05 -37.96
CA ARG A 159 -25.66 23.97 -36.51
C ARG A 159 -25.48 22.54 -36.04
N ARG A 160 -26.33 21.61 -36.50
CA ARG A 160 -26.25 20.18 -36.16
C ARG A 160 -24.88 19.59 -36.47
N ILE A 161 -24.32 19.89 -37.65
CA ILE A 161 -22.98 19.40 -38.03
C ILE A 161 -21.88 20.08 -37.21
N LYS A 162 -21.97 21.40 -36.97
CA LYS A 162 -21.00 22.12 -36.13
C LYS A 162 -20.96 21.57 -34.70
N ASP A 163 -22.10 21.15 -34.16
CA ASP A 163 -22.16 20.51 -32.84
C ASP A 163 -21.35 19.20 -32.84
N VAL A 164 -21.49 18.35 -33.87
CA VAL A 164 -20.69 17.12 -34.03
C VAL A 164 -19.19 17.43 -34.05
N PHE A 165 -18.77 18.45 -34.80
CA PHE A 165 -17.37 18.88 -34.84
C PHE A 165 -16.83 19.30 -33.47
N SER A 166 -17.64 20.01 -32.69
CA SER A 166 -17.26 20.48 -31.36
C SER A 166 -17.15 19.33 -30.33
N ILE A 167 -18.06 18.35 -30.40
CA ILE A 167 -18.10 17.19 -29.50
C ILE A 167 -16.85 16.32 -29.70
N TYR A 168 -16.51 16.04 -30.96
CA TYR A 168 -15.42 15.12 -31.30
C TYR A 168 -14.07 15.79 -31.57
N ASN A 169 -13.98 17.12 -31.41
CA ASN A 169 -12.74 17.90 -31.57
C ASN A 169 -12.03 17.64 -32.91
N PHE A 170 -12.77 17.67 -34.02
CA PHE A 170 -12.19 17.48 -35.35
C PHE A 170 -11.17 18.58 -35.67
N SER A 171 -9.98 18.17 -36.10
CA SER A 171 -8.87 19.07 -36.44
C SER A 171 -8.86 19.48 -37.92
N GLY A 172 -9.83 19.02 -38.72
CA GLY A 172 -9.94 19.25 -40.15
C GLY A 172 -9.06 18.31 -40.99
N ASN A 173 -9.22 18.36 -42.32
CA ASN A 173 -8.48 17.54 -43.29
C ASN A 173 -8.63 16.04 -43.05
N ALA A 174 -9.81 15.58 -42.61
CA ALA A 174 -10.05 14.19 -42.20
C ALA A 174 -9.22 13.70 -40.99
N TYR A 175 -8.68 14.59 -40.16
CA TYR A 175 -7.96 14.25 -38.94
C TYR A 175 -8.77 14.56 -37.68
N TYR A 176 -8.68 13.69 -36.68
CA TYR A 176 -9.11 13.98 -35.32
C TYR A 176 -7.99 13.68 -34.31
N GLN A 177 -8.04 14.40 -33.19
CA GLN A 177 -7.08 14.26 -32.11
C GLN A 177 -7.68 13.43 -30.99
N LEU A 178 -7.03 12.32 -30.67
CA LEU A 178 -7.36 11.55 -29.48
C LEU A 178 -6.71 12.25 -28.28
N LYS A 179 -7.54 12.78 -27.37
CA LYS A 179 -7.08 13.57 -26.21
C LYS A 179 -7.30 12.81 -24.91
N SER A 180 -6.46 13.11 -23.92
CA SER A 180 -6.66 12.58 -22.57
C SER A 180 -7.90 13.20 -21.90
N PRO A 181 -8.86 12.40 -21.39
CA PRO A 181 -10.02 12.91 -20.66
C PRO A 181 -9.69 13.35 -19.23
N VAL A 182 -8.56 12.89 -18.68
CA VAL A 182 -8.11 13.12 -17.30
C VAL A 182 -6.62 13.46 -17.24
N SER A 183 -6.15 13.96 -16.11
CA SER A 183 -4.70 14.08 -15.87
C SER A 183 -4.21 12.84 -15.14
N GLY A 184 -3.08 12.26 -15.55
CA GLY A 184 -2.55 11.04 -14.96
C GLY A 184 -1.38 10.45 -15.75
N PHE A 185 -0.94 9.27 -15.33
CA PHE A 185 0.09 8.51 -16.03
C PHE A 185 -0.54 7.53 -17.00
N ILE A 186 0.09 7.32 -18.15
CA ILE A 186 -0.29 6.27 -19.08
C ILE A 186 0.20 4.93 -18.52
N VAL A 187 -0.73 4.06 -18.18
CA VAL A 187 -0.43 2.76 -17.55
C VAL A 187 -0.45 1.64 -18.56
N GLU A 188 -1.28 1.77 -19.60
CA GLU A 188 -1.36 0.82 -20.71
C GLU A 188 -1.51 1.57 -22.03
N LYS A 189 -0.99 0.98 -23.09
CA LYS A 189 -1.03 1.48 -24.47
C LYS A 189 -1.20 0.31 -25.43
N GLN A 190 -2.30 0.28 -26.18
CA GLN A 190 -2.62 -0.72 -27.22
C GLN A 190 -2.70 -0.08 -28.61
N ILE A 191 -1.86 0.93 -28.85
CA ILE A 191 -1.82 1.69 -30.10
C ILE A 191 -0.38 1.89 -30.55
N SER A 192 -0.17 1.86 -31.86
CA SER A 192 1.11 2.13 -32.50
C SER A 192 0.95 3.09 -33.67
N ARG A 193 2.04 3.75 -34.07
CA ARG A 193 2.07 4.53 -35.32
C ARG A 193 1.77 3.61 -36.51
N ASP A 194 1.07 4.15 -37.51
CA ASP A 194 0.64 3.46 -38.74
C ASP A 194 -0.37 2.32 -38.52
N MET A 195 -0.82 2.11 -37.28
CA MET A 195 -1.86 1.14 -36.96
C MET A 195 -3.18 1.55 -37.62
N GLN A 196 -3.87 0.57 -38.20
CA GLN A 196 -5.23 0.75 -38.70
C GLN A 196 -6.23 0.39 -37.61
N LEU A 197 -7.11 1.33 -37.30
CA LEU A 197 -8.21 1.20 -36.35
C LEU A 197 -9.48 0.93 -37.14
N ARG A 198 -10.17 -0.16 -36.80
CA ARG A 198 -11.45 -0.48 -37.43
C ARG A 198 -12.58 0.31 -36.74
N PRO A 199 -13.64 0.71 -37.45
CA PRO A 199 -14.78 1.39 -36.84
C PRO A 199 -15.47 0.57 -35.74
N ASP A 200 -15.40 -0.76 -35.81
CA ASP A 200 -15.96 -1.68 -34.82
C ASP A 200 -14.97 -2.08 -33.71
N GLN A 201 -13.80 -1.42 -33.63
CA GLN A 201 -12.82 -1.71 -32.59
C GLN A 201 -13.25 -1.14 -31.25
N SER A 202 -13.64 -2.03 -30.33
CA SER A 202 -14.06 -1.68 -28.97
C SER A 202 -12.94 -1.78 -27.94
N GLU A 203 -11.70 -2.05 -28.38
CA GLU A 203 -10.55 -2.13 -27.48
C GLU A 203 -10.06 -0.74 -27.10
N GLU A 204 -9.66 -0.57 -25.84
CA GLU A 204 -9.05 0.66 -25.35
C GLU A 204 -7.66 0.85 -25.96
N LEU A 205 -7.35 2.09 -26.35
CA LEU A 205 -6.04 2.48 -26.89
C LEU A 205 -5.08 2.89 -25.80
N PHE A 206 -5.59 3.56 -24.77
CA PHE A 206 -4.83 3.98 -23.61
C PHE A 206 -5.63 3.79 -22.34
N THR A 207 -4.92 3.47 -21.26
CA THR A 207 -5.45 3.53 -19.91
C THR A 207 -4.63 4.55 -19.14
N ILE A 208 -5.31 5.53 -18.57
CA ILE A 208 -4.70 6.68 -17.89
C ILE A 208 -5.17 6.66 -16.45
N SER A 209 -4.23 6.68 -15.53
CA SER A 209 -4.56 6.65 -14.10
C SER A 209 -3.89 7.77 -13.33
N GLY A 210 -4.68 8.44 -12.49
CA GLY A 210 -4.16 9.33 -11.47
C GLY A 210 -3.37 8.54 -10.41
N LEU A 211 -2.17 9.00 -10.09
CA LEU A 211 -1.34 8.43 -9.01
C LEU A 211 -1.31 9.29 -7.75
N SER A 212 -2.04 10.40 -7.70
CA SER A 212 -2.10 11.27 -6.51
C SER A 212 -2.76 10.58 -5.33
N ASP A 213 -3.70 9.68 -5.61
CA ASP A 213 -4.36 8.82 -4.65
C ASP A 213 -4.21 7.38 -5.14
N VAL A 214 -3.69 6.52 -4.28
CA VAL A 214 -3.56 5.08 -4.58
C VAL A 214 -4.32 4.28 -3.57
N TRP A 215 -4.69 3.06 -3.96
CA TRP A 215 -5.29 2.10 -3.05
C TRP A 215 -4.24 1.06 -2.66
N VAL A 216 -4.34 0.57 -1.44
CA VAL A 216 -3.65 -0.65 -1.02
C VAL A 216 -4.73 -1.68 -0.76
N MET A 217 -4.69 -2.75 -1.53
CA MET A 217 -5.55 -3.91 -1.37
C MET A 217 -4.78 -4.93 -0.54
N ALA A 218 -5.25 -5.21 0.68
CA ALA A 218 -4.63 -6.18 1.57
C ALA A 218 -5.51 -7.42 1.72
N ASP A 219 -4.87 -8.58 1.78
CA ASP A 219 -5.51 -9.88 1.87
C ASP A 219 -5.64 -10.30 3.35
N VAL A 220 -6.86 -10.61 3.79
CA VAL A 220 -7.20 -11.07 5.13
C VAL A 220 -7.57 -12.54 5.05
N TYR A 221 -6.87 -13.39 5.79
CA TYR A 221 -7.23 -14.82 5.89
C TYR A 221 -8.56 -15.00 6.62
N GLU A 222 -9.27 -16.08 6.30
CA GLU A 222 -10.56 -16.43 6.90
C GLU A 222 -10.53 -16.42 8.45
N SER A 223 -9.42 -16.89 9.04
CA SER A 223 -9.18 -16.91 10.49
C SER A 223 -9.14 -15.54 11.15
N ASP A 224 -8.86 -14.48 10.39
CA ASP A 224 -8.58 -13.15 10.91
C ASP A 224 -9.63 -12.10 10.52
N ILE A 225 -10.68 -12.49 9.79
CA ILE A 225 -11.77 -11.59 9.35
C ILE A 225 -12.36 -10.81 10.53
N SER A 226 -12.57 -11.46 11.68
CA SER A 226 -13.17 -10.84 12.87
C SER A 226 -12.30 -9.75 13.51
N LYS A 227 -11.00 -9.72 13.19
CA LYS A 227 -10.02 -8.77 13.74
C LYS A 227 -9.96 -7.47 12.94
N VAL A 228 -10.54 -7.45 11.73
CA VAL A 228 -10.47 -6.33 10.81
C VAL A 228 -11.82 -5.62 10.70
N SER A 229 -11.82 -4.30 10.68
CA SER A 229 -13.04 -3.50 10.54
C SER A 229 -12.80 -2.20 9.78
N GLU A 230 -13.84 -1.69 9.14
CA GLU A 230 -13.79 -0.37 8.51
C GLU A 230 -13.47 0.71 9.57
N GLY A 231 -12.61 1.67 9.20
CA GLY A 231 -12.07 2.69 10.10
C GLY A 231 -10.85 2.27 10.93
N ALA A 232 -10.44 1.00 10.90
CA ALA A 232 -9.23 0.57 11.58
C ALA A 232 -7.99 1.31 11.04
N SER A 233 -7.14 1.76 11.96
CA SER A 233 -5.87 2.43 11.63
C SER A 233 -4.85 1.41 11.15
N VAL A 234 -4.12 1.76 10.09
CA VAL A 234 -3.09 0.90 9.51
C VAL A 234 -1.78 1.63 9.32
N ARG A 235 -0.69 0.87 9.42
CA ARG A 235 0.66 1.30 9.08
C ARG A 235 1.18 0.43 7.95
N ILE A 236 1.61 1.07 6.87
CA ILE A 236 1.98 0.40 5.63
C ILE A 236 3.45 0.66 5.38
N SER A 237 4.18 -0.41 5.04
CA SER A 237 5.57 -0.35 4.62
C SER A 237 5.72 -1.06 3.27
N THR A 238 6.72 -0.66 2.49
CA THR A 238 7.03 -1.29 1.21
C THR A 238 8.50 -1.69 1.18
N LEU A 239 8.83 -2.71 0.37
CA LEU A 239 10.22 -3.15 0.20
C LEU A 239 11.10 -2.08 -0.46
N ALA A 240 10.50 -1.23 -1.31
CA ALA A 240 11.21 -0.15 -2.00
C ALA A 240 11.61 0.98 -1.05
N TYR A 241 10.88 1.17 0.06
CA TYR A 241 11.09 2.24 1.02
C TYR A 241 10.97 1.71 2.46
N PRO A 242 11.91 0.88 2.95
CA PRO A 242 11.82 0.24 4.26
C PRO A 242 11.78 1.25 5.42
N ASP A 243 12.40 2.42 5.25
CA ASP A 243 12.45 3.48 6.25
C ASP A 243 11.24 4.42 6.21
N LYS A 244 10.36 4.30 5.22
CA LYS A 244 9.14 5.12 5.10
C LYS A 244 7.92 4.32 5.53
N MET A 245 7.21 4.87 6.52
CA MET A 245 5.91 4.35 6.96
C MET A 245 4.79 5.23 6.40
N PHE A 246 3.83 4.60 5.73
CA PHE A 246 2.63 5.25 5.23
C PHE A 246 1.47 4.95 6.19
N ALA A 247 0.89 5.99 6.77
CA ALA A 247 -0.28 5.86 7.63
C ALA A 247 -1.56 5.92 6.80
N GLY A 248 -2.54 5.09 7.15
CA GLY A 248 -3.85 5.09 6.50
C GLY A 248 -4.93 4.48 7.37
N THR A 249 -6.11 4.33 6.80
CA THR A 249 -7.25 3.67 7.44
C THR A 249 -7.95 2.75 6.46
N ILE A 250 -8.48 1.64 6.94
CA ILE A 250 -9.31 0.76 6.13
C ILE A 250 -10.60 1.50 5.77
N ASP A 251 -10.78 1.83 4.48
CA ASP A 251 -11.96 2.53 4.00
C ASP A 251 -13.07 1.56 3.59
N LYS A 252 -12.70 0.32 3.23
CA LYS A 252 -13.65 -0.69 2.81
C LYS A 252 -13.21 -2.08 3.24
N VAL A 253 -14.13 -2.85 3.80
CA VAL A 253 -14.01 -4.30 3.98
C VAL A 253 -14.93 -4.97 2.97
N TYR A 254 -14.40 -5.85 2.13
CA TYR A 254 -15.20 -6.59 1.16
C TYR A 254 -15.82 -7.82 1.84
N HIS A 255 -17.05 -8.19 1.47
CA HIS A 255 -17.75 -9.34 2.08
C HIS A 255 -17.77 -10.56 1.15
N LEU A 256 -16.65 -10.79 0.46
CA LEU A 256 -16.48 -11.91 -0.46
C LEU A 256 -15.10 -12.53 -0.24
N LEU A 257 -15.07 -13.85 -0.14
CA LEU A 257 -13.84 -14.63 -0.12
C LEU A 257 -13.45 -15.02 -1.54
N ASN A 258 -12.18 -14.84 -1.89
CA ASN A 258 -11.60 -15.46 -3.07
C ASN A 258 -11.50 -16.97 -2.82
N SER A 259 -12.10 -17.78 -3.71
CA SER A 259 -12.20 -19.23 -3.54
C SER A 259 -10.86 -19.96 -3.67
N GLU A 260 -9.91 -19.38 -4.42
CA GLU A 260 -8.57 -19.91 -4.66
C GLU A 260 -7.63 -19.55 -3.50
N SER A 261 -7.52 -18.26 -3.16
CA SER A 261 -6.61 -17.81 -2.10
C SER A 261 -7.16 -17.97 -0.68
N LYS A 262 -8.47 -18.21 -0.53
CA LYS A 262 -9.18 -18.24 0.78
C LYS A 262 -8.98 -16.96 1.61
N THR A 263 -8.89 -15.83 0.92
CA THR A 263 -8.73 -14.52 1.54
C THR A 263 -9.85 -13.57 1.17
N MET A 264 -10.09 -12.61 2.06
CA MET A 264 -11.02 -11.49 1.90
C MET A 264 -10.19 -10.23 1.71
N ASN A 265 -10.59 -9.34 0.81
CA ASN A 265 -9.86 -8.10 0.58
C ASN A 265 -10.33 -6.98 1.51
N VAL A 266 -9.38 -6.17 1.96
CA VAL A 266 -9.64 -4.86 2.56
C VAL A 266 -8.91 -3.79 1.77
N ARG A 267 -9.53 -2.62 1.65
CA ARG A 267 -8.98 -1.49 0.90
C ARG A 267 -8.61 -0.37 1.85
N ILE A 268 -7.43 0.19 1.60
CA ILE A 268 -6.90 1.35 2.29
C ILE A 268 -6.61 2.43 1.23
N LYS A 269 -7.14 3.63 1.44
CA LYS A 269 -6.84 4.78 0.59
C LYS A 269 -5.65 5.55 1.13
N LEU A 270 -4.67 5.82 0.28
CA LEU A 270 -3.48 6.59 0.61
C LEU A 270 -3.31 7.75 -0.36
N LYS A 271 -2.93 8.91 0.19
CA LYS A 271 -2.37 10.00 -0.60
C LYS A 271 -0.95 9.65 -1.02
N ASN A 272 -0.59 10.03 -2.23
CA ASN A 272 0.69 9.69 -2.85
C ASN A 272 1.25 10.91 -3.59
N GLU A 273 1.44 12.00 -2.84
CA GLU A 273 1.84 13.31 -3.38
C GLU A 273 3.21 13.28 -4.07
N GLU A 274 4.14 12.46 -3.58
CA GLU A 274 5.48 12.27 -4.16
C GLU A 274 5.53 11.15 -5.23
N TYR A 275 4.40 10.51 -5.55
CA TYR A 275 4.32 9.37 -6.49
C TYR A 275 5.28 8.20 -6.16
N LEU A 276 5.58 8.01 -4.88
CA LEU A 276 6.48 6.95 -4.40
C LEU A 276 5.81 5.59 -4.53
N LEU A 277 4.54 5.50 -4.13
CA LEU A 277 3.76 4.28 -4.22
C LEU A 277 3.34 4.07 -5.67
N LYS A 278 3.90 3.03 -6.29
CA LYS A 278 3.57 2.65 -7.67
C LYS A 278 2.67 1.43 -7.65
N PRO A 279 1.59 1.43 -8.43
CA PRO A 279 0.74 0.26 -8.58
C PRO A 279 1.54 -0.98 -8.98
N GLY A 280 1.18 -2.12 -8.40
CA GLY A 280 1.93 -3.37 -8.49
C GLY A 280 2.94 -3.59 -7.36
N MET A 281 3.33 -2.56 -6.60
CA MET A 281 4.21 -2.74 -5.44
C MET A 281 3.55 -3.60 -4.35
N PHE A 282 4.31 -4.54 -3.79
CA PHE A 282 3.91 -5.27 -2.58
C PHE A 282 4.08 -4.39 -1.33
N THR A 283 3.19 -4.59 -0.37
CA THR A 283 3.13 -3.84 0.87
C THR A 283 2.89 -4.75 2.06
N ASN A 284 3.55 -4.48 3.19
CA ASN A 284 3.16 -5.06 4.48
C ASN A 284 2.26 -4.06 5.20
N VAL A 285 1.06 -4.51 5.56
CA VAL A 285 0.03 -3.70 6.22
C VAL A 285 -0.13 -4.19 7.65
N SER A 286 0.35 -3.42 8.62
CA SER A 286 0.06 -3.65 10.04
C SER A 286 -1.26 -2.97 10.40
N VAL A 287 -2.27 -3.76 10.68
CA VAL A 287 -3.60 -3.33 11.10
C VAL A 287 -3.65 -3.33 12.63
N LYS A 288 -4.03 -2.21 13.22
CA LYS A 288 -4.36 -2.17 14.65
C LYS A 288 -5.76 -2.74 14.84
N CYS A 289 -5.84 -3.94 15.41
CA CYS A 289 -7.09 -4.61 15.73
C CYS A 289 -7.82 -3.85 16.85
N LYS A 290 -9.13 -4.06 16.97
CA LYS A 290 -9.87 -3.55 18.13
C LYS A 290 -9.35 -4.23 19.39
N ALA A 291 -9.03 -3.43 20.39
CA ALA A 291 -8.69 -3.95 21.70
C ALA A 291 -9.91 -4.68 22.28
N ASP A 292 -9.67 -5.82 22.91
CA ASP A 292 -10.67 -6.66 23.56
C ASP A 292 -11.00 -6.17 24.98
N GLY A 293 -10.41 -5.04 25.40
CA GLY A 293 -10.50 -4.49 26.76
C GLY A 293 -9.61 -5.22 27.78
N THR A 294 -8.86 -6.24 27.35
CA THR A 294 -7.99 -7.00 28.24
C THR A 294 -6.74 -6.16 28.54
N SER A 295 -6.46 -5.93 29.82
CA SER A 295 -5.23 -5.27 30.26
C SER A 295 -4.30 -6.28 30.93
N MET A 296 -3.01 -6.22 30.58
CA MET A 296 -2.00 -7.13 31.12
C MET A 296 -0.71 -6.40 31.48
N PRO A 297 0.10 -6.95 32.40
CA PRO A 297 1.47 -6.50 32.62
C PRO A 297 2.26 -6.50 31.31
N ARG A 298 2.85 -5.34 30.97
CA ARG A 298 3.65 -5.14 29.75
C ARG A 298 5.11 -4.93 30.11
N ILE A 299 5.98 -5.58 29.36
CA ILE A 299 7.44 -5.37 29.37
C ILE A 299 7.96 -5.11 27.95
N ASP A 300 9.16 -4.54 27.85
CA ASP A 300 9.90 -4.50 26.58
C ASP A 300 10.22 -5.94 26.12
N ALA A 301 10.14 -6.19 24.81
CA ALA A 301 10.49 -7.49 24.25
C ALA A 301 11.95 -7.89 24.52
N HIS A 302 12.86 -6.93 24.68
CA HIS A 302 14.27 -7.18 25.02
C HIS A 302 14.48 -7.70 26.44
N ALA A 303 13.50 -7.51 27.35
CA ALA A 303 13.55 -8.02 28.72
C ALA A 303 13.30 -9.53 28.82
N LEU A 304 12.78 -10.16 27.76
CA LEU A 304 12.38 -11.56 27.74
C LEU A 304 13.54 -12.46 27.33
N VAL A 305 13.84 -13.48 28.14
CA VAL A 305 14.82 -14.53 27.82
C VAL A 305 14.10 -15.85 27.55
N PHE A 306 14.36 -16.45 26.39
CA PHE A 306 13.82 -17.76 26.03
C PHE A 306 14.90 -18.83 26.16
N GLU A 307 14.71 -19.77 27.07
CA GLU A 307 15.60 -20.92 27.25
C GLU A 307 14.78 -22.19 27.57
N GLY A 308 15.16 -23.32 26.96
CA GLY A 308 14.57 -24.62 27.28
C GLY A 308 13.06 -24.73 27.03
N GLY A 309 12.50 -23.92 26.12
CA GLY A 309 11.06 -23.90 25.84
C GLY A 309 10.22 -23.05 26.81
N LYS A 310 10.87 -22.31 27.72
CA LYS A 310 10.24 -21.44 28.72
C LYS A 310 10.72 -20.00 28.57
N ASN A 311 9.91 -19.07 29.04
CA ASN A 311 10.24 -17.65 29.05
C ASN A 311 10.58 -17.19 30.47
N TYR A 312 11.62 -16.38 30.58
CA TYR A 312 12.11 -15.86 31.84
C TYR A 312 12.35 -14.35 31.76
N VAL A 313 12.30 -13.71 32.91
CA VAL A 313 12.69 -12.31 33.11
C VAL A 313 13.56 -12.22 34.36
N VAL A 314 14.45 -11.23 34.40
CA VAL A 314 15.23 -10.93 35.60
C VAL A 314 14.56 -9.78 36.35
N VAL A 315 14.01 -10.09 37.53
CA VAL A 315 13.34 -9.13 38.41
C VAL A 315 14.34 -8.56 39.41
N VAL A 316 14.20 -7.26 39.71
CA VAL A 316 14.94 -6.55 40.74
C VAL A 316 14.07 -6.45 41.98
N GLU A 317 14.41 -7.19 43.02
CA GLU A 317 13.73 -7.15 44.31
C GLU A 317 13.95 -5.79 45.03
N PRO A 318 13.10 -5.42 46.00
CA PRO A 318 13.23 -4.16 46.74
C PRO A 318 14.58 -3.98 47.44
N ASP A 319 15.25 -5.08 47.80
CA ASP A 319 16.58 -5.12 48.41
C ASP A 319 17.73 -5.13 47.39
N GLN A 320 17.42 -4.87 46.11
CA GLN A 320 18.34 -4.88 44.96
C GLN A 320 18.88 -6.25 44.57
N ARG A 321 18.37 -7.36 45.12
CA ARG A 321 18.71 -8.70 44.63
C ARG A 321 18.09 -8.95 43.26
N LEU A 322 18.81 -9.66 42.41
CA LEU A 322 18.34 -10.08 41.09
C LEU A 322 17.84 -11.52 41.17
N GLN A 323 16.63 -11.75 40.66
CA GLN A 323 16.02 -13.06 40.65
C GLN A 323 15.49 -13.39 39.25
N VAL A 324 15.82 -14.59 38.77
CA VAL A 324 15.23 -15.15 37.56
C VAL A 324 13.82 -15.62 37.89
N LYS A 325 12.83 -15.13 37.14
CA LYS A 325 11.43 -15.50 37.29
C LYS A 325 10.89 -16.04 35.98
N GLU A 326 10.30 -17.23 36.02
CA GLU A 326 9.57 -17.79 34.88
C GLU A 326 8.28 -16.98 34.65
N VAL A 327 8.00 -16.65 33.40
CA VAL A 327 6.81 -15.90 33.00
C VAL A 327 6.05 -16.64 31.90
N ASP A 328 4.73 -16.59 31.98
CA ASP A 328 3.86 -17.07 30.91
C ASP A 328 3.52 -15.89 30.00
N VAL A 329 3.96 -15.94 28.74
CA VAL A 329 3.75 -14.85 27.77
C VAL A 329 2.38 -15.02 27.15
N TYR A 330 1.52 -14.02 27.30
CA TYR A 330 0.24 -13.98 26.60
C TYR A 330 0.44 -13.67 25.12
N LYS A 331 1.25 -12.63 24.84
CA LYS A 331 1.47 -12.13 23.49
C LYS A 331 2.79 -11.41 23.38
N GLN A 332 3.52 -11.67 22.31
CA GLN A 332 4.76 -10.98 21.97
C GLN A 332 4.58 -10.18 20.68
N LEU A 333 4.87 -8.90 20.73
CA LEU A 333 4.96 -7.98 19.59
C LEU A 333 6.43 -7.61 19.36
N SER A 334 6.73 -6.92 18.26
CA SER A 334 8.11 -6.58 17.87
C SER A 334 8.88 -5.73 18.91
N LYS A 335 8.19 -4.99 19.77
CA LYS A 335 8.80 -4.12 20.80
C LYS A 335 8.36 -4.43 22.22
N GLU A 336 7.25 -5.13 22.40
CA GLU A 336 6.59 -5.25 23.70
C GLU A 336 6.01 -6.65 23.87
N CYS A 337 6.02 -7.15 25.10
CA CYS A 337 5.43 -8.42 25.48
C CYS A 337 4.38 -8.19 26.56
N TYR A 338 3.21 -8.82 26.39
CA TYR A 338 2.15 -8.89 27.38
C TYR A 338 2.24 -10.23 28.11
N ILE A 339 2.23 -10.17 29.44
CA ILE A 339 2.53 -11.30 30.31
C ILE A 339 1.23 -11.76 30.99
N ARG A 340 0.91 -13.05 30.82
CA ARG A 340 -0.28 -13.67 31.43
C ARG A 340 -0.09 -13.92 32.92
N SER A 341 1.08 -14.42 33.30
CA SER A 341 1.42 -14.72 34.69
C SER A 341 2.92 -14.62 34.95
N GLY A 342 3.29 -14.38 36.21
CA GLY A 342 4.68 -14.26 36.64
C GLY A 342 5.14 -12.82 36.89
N LEU A 343 4.39 -11.80 36.47
CA LEU A 343 4.68 -10.39 36.78
C LEU A 343 3.43 -9.63 37.24
N SER A 344 3.63 -8.59 38.03
CA SER A 344 2.60 -7.68 38.55
C SER A 344 2.95 -6.22 38.22
N GLU A 345 1.95 -5.34 38.31
CA GLU A 345 2.17 -3.90 38.13
C GLU A 345 3.16 -3.36 39.18
N GLY A 346 4.15 -2.59 38.74
CA GLY A 346 5.18 -2.02 39.59
C GLY A 346 6.41 -2.93 39.80
N ASP A 347 6.39 -4.18 39.32
CA ASP A 347 7.58 -5.02 39.31
C ASP A 347 8.69 -4.35 38.50
N ARG A 348 9.95 -4.49 38.95
CA ARG A 348 11.11 -3.90 38.28
C ARG A 348 11.84 -5.01 37.53
N VAL A 349 12.00 -4.87 36.22
CA VAL A 349 12.63 -5.88 35.35
C VAL A 349 13.85 -5.31 34.64
N LEU A 350 14.87 -6.14 34.41
CA LEU A 350 15.99 -5.73 33.55
C LEU A 350 15.53 -5.67 32.08
N ASN A 351 15.95 -4.65 31.35
CA ASN A 351 15.60 -4.45 29.93
C ASN A 351 16.83 -4.58 29.00
N ASN A 352 17.96 -3.98 29.34
CA ASN A 352 19.20 -4.10 28.53
C ASN A 352 20.17 -5.16 29.07
N ASN A 353 20.83 -5.85 28.14
CA ASN A 353 21.86 -6.87 28.41
C ASN A 353 21.40 -7.99 29.37
N VAL A 354 20.11 -8.31 29.35
CA VAL A 354 19.46 -9.26 30.29
C VAL A 354 20.06 -10.66 30.18
N LEU A 355 20.39 -11.12 28.97
CA LEU A 355 20.95 -12.45 28.74
C LEU A 355 22.28 -12.67 29.49
N LEU A 356 23.12 -11.63 29.61
CA LEU A 356 24.39 -11.73 30.34
C LEU A 356 24.16 -11.96 31.84
N VAL A 357 23.19 -11.26 32.41
CA VAL A 357 22.82 -11.39 33.83
C VAL A 357 22.11 -12.71 34.09
N TYR A 358 21.21 -13.11 33.20
CA TYR A 358 20.51 -14.39 33.26
C TYR A 358 21.49 -15.57 33.28
N ASN A 359 22.46 -15.57 32.36
CA ASN A 359 23.49 -16.61 32.31
C ASN A 359 24.36 -16.63 33.57
N ALA A 360 24.67 -15.46 34.16
CA ALA A 360 25.44 -15.39 35.40
C ALA A 360 24.66 -15.88 36.63
N LEU A 361 23.33 -15.75 36.63
CA LEU A 361 22.45 -16.24 37.69
C LEU A 361 22.19 -17.75 37.60
N ASN A 362 22.30 -18.32 36.39
CA ASN A 362 22.05 -19.73 36.11
C ASN A 362 23.34 -20.53 35.82
N ALA A 363 24.51 -19.89 35.94
CA ALA A 363 25.79 -20.58 35.90
C ALA A 363 26.06 -21.20 37.27
N ASP A 364 26.05 -22.54 37.32
CA ASP A 364 26.43 -23.33 38.51
C ASP A 364 27.88 -23.07 38.97
#